data_AF-A0A7S1GTX4-F1
#
_entry.id   AF-A0A7S1GTX4-F1
#
_cell.length_a   1.000
_cell.length_b   1.000
_cell.length_c   1.000
_cell.angle_alpha   90.00
_cell.angle_beta   90.00
_cell.angle_gamma   90.00
#
_symmetry.space_group_name_H-M   'P 1'
#
loop_
_entity.id
_entity.type
_entity.pdbx_description
1 polymer ?
#
loop_
_entity_poly.entity_id
_entity_poly.type
_entity_poly.pdbx_seq_one_letter_code
_entity_poly.pdbx_strand_id
1 'polypeptide(L)'
;YFEGGYWLQLADLIVGLAIAALMLSGRRAARVRDWAARVGRGPLRRDALFGGVYVVAAWVLALPLTIYAGFIREQNYGMSTQTFPAWFGEQLLMLGINALIFALVAAVLYAVIRRVGPRWWIWGTVLGIGFMALLIALTPVYIAPLFNTSKPLDDGP
;
A
#
# COMPACT_ATOMS: atom_id res chain seq x y z
N TYR A 1 -17.56 20.29 -3.17
CA TYR A 1 -16.29 19.57 -3.43
C TYR A 1 -15.23 19.87 -2.35
N PHE A 2 -14.83 21.12 -2.12
CA PHE A 2 -13.80 21.48 -1.12
C PHE A 2 -14.16 21.11 0.34
N GLU A 3 -15.31 21.51 0.86
CA GLU A 3 -15.69 21.22 2.27
C GLU A 3 -15.87 19.72 2.53
N GLY A 4 -16.46 18.97 1.59
CA GLY A 4 -16.56 17.52 1.68
C GLY A 4 -15.21 16.80 1.61
N GLY A 5 -14.15 17.47 1.16
CA GLY A 5 -12.78 16.93 1.16
C GLY A 5 -12.22 16.80 2.58
N TYR A 6 -12.45 17.80 3.45
CA TYR A 6 -11.99 17.74 4.83
C TYR A 6 -12.67 16.64 5.65
N TRP A 7 -13.98 16.46 5.44
CA TRP A 7 -14.72 15.37 6.08
C TRP A 7 -14.25 13.99 5.61
N LEU A 8 -13.83 13.87 4.35
CA LEU A 8 -13.25 12.64 3.84
C LEU A 8 -11.86 12.35 4.42
N GLN A 9 -11.01 13.36 4.57
CA GLN A 9 -9.72 13.19 5.25
C GLN A 9 -9.90 12.71 6.69
N LEU A 10 -10.89 13.26 7.40
CA LEU A 10 -11.24 12.81 8.75
C LEU A 10 -11.77 11.37 8.73
N ALA A 11 -12.63 11.03 7.78
CA ALA A 11 -13.15 9.67 7.61
C ALA A 11 -12.03 8.67 7.31
N ASP A 12 -11.10 9.00 6.40
CA ASP A 12 -9.92 8.19 6.07
C ASP A 12 -9.04 7.96 7.31
N LEU A 13 -8.82 9.00 8.12
CA LEU A 13 -8.09 8.88 9.38
C LEU A 13 -8.80 7.94 10.35
N ILE A 14 -10.11 8.13 10.57
CA ILE A 14 -10.90 7.32 11.51
C ILE A 14 -10.93 5.87 11.05
N VAL A 15 -11.19 5.62 9.76
CA VAL A 15 -11.20 4.27 9.18
C VAL A 15 -9.82 3.65 9.25
N GLY A 16 -8.76 4.40 8.94
CA GLY A 16 -7.37 3.93 9.06
C GLY A 16 -7.02 3.52 10.49
N LEU A 17 -7.37 4.34 11.49
CA LEU A 17 -7.18 4.02 12.90
C LEU A 17 -8.03 2.82 13.34
N ALA A 18 -9.28 2.74 12.87
CA ALA A 18 -10.16 1.61 13.16
C ALA A 18 -9.60 0.30 12.58
N ILE A 19 -9.11 0.32 11.33
CA ILE A 19 -8.45 -0.81 10.69
C ILE A 19 -7.20 -1.20 11.48
N ALA A 20 -6.35 -0.23 11.83
CA ALA A 20 -5.14 -0.50 12.62
C ALA A 20 -5.50 -1.12 13.98
N ALA A 21 -6.45 -0.55 14.71
CA ALA A 21 -6.93 -1.08 15.99
C ALA A 21 -7.54 -2.48 15.81
N LEU A 22 -8.33 -2.71 14.77
CA LEU A 22 -8.92 -4.00 14.46
C LEU A 22 -7.85 -5.06 14.16
N MET A 23 -6.81 -4.72 13.42
CA MET A 23 -5.76 -5.65 13.02
C MET A 23 -4.76 -5.91 14.15
N LEU A 24 -4.47 -4.91 14.98
CA LEU A 24 -3.54 -4.99 16.11
C LEU A 24 -4.20 -5.50 17.39
N SER A 25 -5.53 -5.47 17.48
CA SER A 25 -6.24 -5.93 18.67
C SER A 25 -6.22 -7.45 18.85
N GLY A 26 -6.13 -7.86 20.12
CA GLY A 26 -6.16 -9.25 20.53
C GLY A 26 -4.98 -10.07 19.99
N ARG A 27 -5.27 -11.29 19.51
CA ARG A 27 -4.26 -12.22 18.97
C ARG A 27 -4.28 -12.31 17.44
N ARG A 28 -4.89 -11.35 16.74
CA ARG A 28 -5.09 -11.43 15.28
C ARG A 28 -3.77 -11.33 14.52
N ALA A 29 -2.96 -10.33 14.81
CA ALA A 29 -1.60 -10.21 14.27
C ALA A 29 -0.74 -11.46 14.60
N ALA A 30 -0.85 -11.98 15.83
CA ALA A 30 -0.15 -13.21 16.23
C ALA A 30 -0.61 -14.43 15.41
N ARG A 31 -1.92 -14.60 15.19
CA ARG A 31 -2.46 -15.69 14.35
C ARG A 31 -1.96 -15.61 12.91
N VAL A 32 -1.92 -14.41 12.32
CA VAL A 32 -1.41 -14.22 10.94
C VAL A 32 0.08 -14.56 10.89
N ARG A 33 0.87 -14.11 11.87
CA ARG A 33 2.29 -14.46 11.99
C ARG A 33 2.51 -15.95 12.15
N ASP A 34 1.74 -16.62 13.01
CA ASP A 34 1.88 -18.05 13.28
C ASP A 34 1.46 -18.88 12.05
N TRP A 35 0.43 -18.45 11.32
CA TRP A 35 0.09 -19.01 10.01
C TRP A 35 1.23 -18.79 9.00
N ALA A 36 1.76 -17.58 8.89
CA ALA A 36 2.86 -17.26 7.98
C ALA A 36 4.13 -18.06 8.32
N ALA A 37 4.35 -18.38 9.61
CA ALA A 37 5.48 -19.21 10.06
C ALA A 37 5.31 -20.68 9.67
N ARG A 38 4.06 -21.18 9.63
CA ARG A 38 3.76 -22.55 9.17
C ARG A 38 3.94 -22.70 7.65
N VAL A 39 3.56 -21.67 6.89
CA VAL A 39 3.60 -21.70 5.41
C VAL A 39 4.99 -21.32 4.87
N GLY A 40 5.63 -20.32 5.47
CA GLY A 40 6.91 -19.78 5.01
C GLY A 40 8.11 -20.54 5.58
N ARG A 41 8.88 -21.22 4.70
CA ARG A 41 10.18 -21.80 5.07
C ARG A 41 11.23 -20.69 5.27
N GLY A 42 11.49 -20.35 6.54
CA GLY A 42 12.52 -19.40 6.95
C GLY A 42 12.00 -18.00 7.29
N PRO A 43 12.77 -17.22 8.08
CA PRO A 43 12.29 -15.99 8.70
C PRO A 43 11.95 -14.89 7.67
N LEU A 44 12.72 -14.79 6.57
CA LEU A 44 12.45 -13.83 5.49
C LEU A 44 11.10 -14.05 4.82
N ARG A 45 10.78 -15.30 4.46
CA ARG A 45 9.52 -15.65 3.79
C ARG A 45 8.32 -15.46 4.71
N ARG A 46 8.47 -15.80 5.99
CA ARG A 46 7.45 -15.55 7.01
C ARG A 46 7.11 -14.06 7.10
N ASP A 47 8.13 -13.21 7.22
CA ASP A 47 7.93 -11.77 7.40
C ASP A 47 7.37 -11.12 6.12
N ALA A 48 7.79 -11.59 4.94
CA ALA A 48 7.22 -11.18 3.66
C ALA A 48 5.73 -11.53 3.54
N LEU A 49 5.36 -12.79 3.87
CA LEU A 49 3.97 -13.25 3.85
C LEU A 49 3.12 -12.46 4.85
N PHE A 50 3.65 -12.20 6.04
CA PHE A 50 2.96 -11.38 7.03
C PHE A 50 2.67 -9.97 6.50
N GLY A 51 3.69 -9.30 5.92
CA GLY A 51 3.52 -7.97 5.32
C GLY A 51 2.51 -7.94 4.18
N GLY A 52 2.59 -8.91 3.26
CA GLY A 52 1.64 -9.02 2.15
C GLY A 52 0.20 -9.24 2.60
N VAL A 53 -0.04 -10.16 3.56
CA VAL A 53 -1.37 -10.40 4.12
C VAL A 53 -1.91 -9.16 4.84
N TYR A 54 -1.05 -8.44 5.55
CA TYR A 54 -1.44 -7.20 6.22
C TYR A 54 -1.96 -6.17 5.20
N VAL A 55 -1.25 -5.96 4.10
CA VAL A 55 -1.67 -5.02 3.04
C VAL A 55 -3.00 -5.44 2.41
N VAL A 56 -3.15 -6.72 2.07
CA VAL A 56 -4.39 -7.22 1.47
C VAL A 56 -5.57 -7.03 2.42
N ALA A 57 -5.41 -7.36 3.71
CA ALA A 57 -6.46 -7.19 4.70
C ALA A 57 -6.81 -5.70 4.90
N ALA A 58 -5.82 -4.81 4.98
CA ALA A 58 -6.06 -3.38 5.10
C ALA A 58 -6.79 -2.83 3.87
N TRP A 59 -6.40 -3.24 2.67
CA TRP A 59 -7.06 -2.83 1.42
C TRP A 59 -8.51 -3.27 1.37
N VAL A 60 -8.82 -4.53 1.72
CA VAL A 60 -10.20 -5.04 1.75
C VAL A 60 -11.06 -4.25 2.74
N LEU A 61 -10.52 -3.91 3.91
CA LEU A 61 -11.26 -3.17 4.93
C LEU A 61 -11.47 -1.69 4.54
N ALA A 62 -10.51 -1.09 3.84
CA ALA A 62 -10.61 0.28 3.33
C ALA A 62 -11.49 0.41 2.09
N LEU A 63 -11.67 -0.69 1.35
CA LEU A 63 -12.33 -0.73 0.04
C LEU A 63 -13.68 0.01 -0.03
N PRO A 64 -14.60 -0.11 0.96
CA PRO A 64 -15.88 0.61 0.89
C PRO A 64 -15.71 2.14 0.85
N LEU A 65 -14.80 2.68 1.67
CA LEU A 65 -14.49 4.11 1.67
C LEU A 65 -13.75 4.51 0.40
N THR A 66 -12.83 3.67 -0.07
CA THR A 66 -12.09 3.88 -1.33
C THR A 66 -13.03 3.95 -2.54
N ILE A 67 -14.04 3.07 -2.64
CA ILE A 67 -15.07 3.11 -3.70
C ILE A 67 -15.87 4.41 -3.61
N TYR A 68 -16.30 4.80 -2.41
CA TYR A 68 -17.07 6.02 -2.24
C TYR A 68 -16.27 7.26 -2.64
N ALA A 69 -15.07 7.42 -2.08
CA ALA A 69 -14.26 8.61 -2.27
C ALA A 69 -13.64 8.70 -3.67
N GLY A 70 -13.15 7.57 -4.19
CA GLY A 70 -12.38 7.52 -5.44
C GLY A 70 -13.18 7.16 -6.69
N PHE A 71 -14.42 6.66 -6.57
CA PHE A 71 -15.26 6.38 -7.73
C PHE A 71 -16.60 7.11 -7.67
N ILE A 72 -17.45 6.79 -6.68
CA ILE A 72 -18.84 7.31 -6.63
C ILE A 72 -18.84 8.84 -6.55
N ARG A 73 -18.04 9.40 -5.64
CA ARG A 73 -17.96 10.85 -5.46
C ARG A 73 -17.43 11.52 -6.72
N GLU A 74 -16.35 11.01 -7.32
CA GLU A 74 -15.76 11.64 -8.50
C GLU A 74 -16.70 11.63 -9.71
N GLN A 75 -17.42 10.52 -9.92
CA GLN A 75 -18.47 10.41 -10.94
C GLN A 75 -19.60 11.43 -10.71
N ASN A 76 -20.07 11.55 -9.46
CA ASN A 76 -21.15 12.48 -9.10
C ASN A 76 -20.78 13.96 -9.32
N TYR A 77 -19.49 14.30 -9.19
CA TYR A 77 -19.00 15.66 -9.45
C TYR A 77 -18.52 15.86 -10.89
N GLY A 78 -18.65 14.86 -11.77
CA GLY A 78 -18.18 14.94 -13.16
C GLY A 78 -16.66 15.06 -13.30
N MET A 79 -15.92 14.67 -12.26
CA MET A 79 -14.45 14.77 -12.21
C MET A 79 -13.74 13.54 -12.81
N SER A 80 -14.48 12.44 -13.00
CA SER A 80 -13.96 11.21 -13.58
C SER A 80 -14.88 10.74 -14.71
N THR A 81 -14.27 10.28 -15.80
CA THR A 81 -14.95 9.60 -16.92
C THR A 81 -14.67 8.10 -16.92
N GLN A 82 -14.01 7.58 -15.88
CA GLN A 82 -13.57 6.20 -15.79
C GLN A 82 -14.75 5.27 -15.47
N THR A 83 -14.80 4.09 -16.09
CA THR A 83 -15.80 3.08 -15.74
C THR A 83 -15.39 2.31 -14.48
N PHE A 84 -16.37 1.76 -13.75
CA PHE A 84 -16.07 0.99 -12.53
C PHE A 84 -15.08 -0.17 -12.75
N PRO A 85 -15.18 -0.99 -13.83
CA PRO A 85 -14.20 -2.06 -14.06
C PRO A 85 -12.78 -1.55 -14.32
N ALA A 86 -12.64 -0.42 -15.03
CA ALA A 86 -11.34 0.20 -15.27
C ALA A 86 -10.73 0.72 -13.95
N TRP A 87 -11.52 1.45 -13.17
CA TRP A 87 -11.13 1.94 -11.84
C TRP A 87 -10.72 0.80 -10.91
N PHE A 88 -11.53 -0.27 -10.83
CA PHE A 88 -11.24 -1.40 -9.97
C PHE A 88 -10.01 -2.19 -10.43
N GLY A 89 -9.77 -2.28 -11.74
CA GLY A 89 -8.55 -2.84 -12.31
C GLY A 89 -7.30 -2.11 -11.84
N GLU A 90 -7.34 -0.77 -11.82
CA GLU A 90 -6.25 0.04 -11.26
C GLU A 90 -6.08 -0.18 -9.76
N GLN A 91 -7.18 -0.32 -8.99
CA GLN A 91 -7.11 -0.65 -7.56
C GLN A 91 -6.43 -2.00 -7.30
N LEU A 92 -6.72 -3.02 -8.11
CA LEU A 92 -6.07 -4.34 -8.01
C LEU A 92 -4.58 -4.28 -8.38
N LEU A 93 -4.23 -3.50 -9.39
CA LEU A 93 -2.84 -3.26 -9.77
C LEU A 93 -2.08 -2.55 -8.65
N MET A 94 -2.65 -1.49 -8.06
CA MET A 94 -2.09 -0.80 -6.89
C MET A 94 -1.94 -1.75 -5.70
N LEU A 95 -2.93 -2.62 -5.44
CA LEU A 95 -2.85 -3.63 -4.39
C LEU A 95 -1.66 -4.56 -4.61
N GLY A 96 -1.47 -5.08 -5.83
CA GLY A 96 -0.35 -5.96 -6.16
C GLY A 96 1.02 -5.31 -5.93
N ILE A 97 1.18 -4.07 -6.40
CA ILE A 97 2.41 -3.29 -6.23
C ILE A 97 2.68 -3.03 -4.74
N ASN A 98 1.68 -2.54 -4.01
CA ASN A 98 1.82 -2.24 -2.59
C ASN A 98 2.10 -3.50 -1.76
N ALA A 99 1.43 -4.62 -2.06
CA ALA A 99 1.65 -5.88 -1.36
C ALA A 99 3.08 -6.41 -1.58
N LEU A 100 3.60 -6.31 -2.81
CA LEU A 100 4.98 -6.70 -3.12
C LEU A 100 6.00 -5.81 -2.39
N ILE A 101 5.81 -4.49 -2.44
CA ILE A 101 6.67 -3.51 -1.76
C ILE A 101 6.68 -3.77 -0.25
N PHE A 102 5.52 -3.88 0.38
CA PHE A 102 5.44 -4.12 1.83
C PHE A 102 6.00 -5.47 2.24
N ALA A 103 5.79 -6.52 1.43
CA ALA A 103 6.39 -7.83 1.68
C ALA A 103 7.93 -7.76 1.68
N LEU A 104 8.52 -7.07 0.70
CA LEU A 104 9.97 -6.84 0.64
C LEU A 104 10.47 -6.01 1.82
N VAL A 105 9.82 -4.88 2.10
CA VAL A 105 10.19 -3.98 3.20
C VAL A 105 10.11 -4.72 4.54
N ALA A 106 9.03 -5.45 4.80
CA ALA A 106 8.89 -6.23 6.02
C ALA A 106 10.00 -7.29 6.13
N ALA A 107 10.26 -8.05 5.08
CA ALA A 107 11.30 -9.07 5.09
C ALA A 107 12.69 -8.49 5.39
N VAL A 108 13.07 -7.40 4.72
CA VAL A 108 14.37 -6.75 4.89
C VAL A 108 14.46 -6.10 6.27
N LEU A 109 13.46 -5.33 6.69
CA LEU A 109 13.48 -4.63 7.98
C LEU A 109 13.59 -5.59 9.15
N TYR A 110 12.78 -6.66 9.17
CA TYR A 110 12.88 -7.67 10.22
C TYR A 110 14.18 -8.46 10.16
N ALA A 111 14.78 -8.65 8.99
CA ALA A 111 16.12 -9.24 8.87
C ALA A 111 17.20 -8.33 9.46
N VAL A 112 17.12 -7.02 9.22
CA VAL A 112 18.03 -6.01 9.82
C VAL A 112 17.87 -6.02 11.34
N ILE A 113 16.64 -5.95 11.86
CA ILE A 113 16.37 -6.00 13.30
C ILE A 113 17.02 -7.24 13.94
N ARG A 114 16.86 -8.42 13.33
CA ARG A 114 17.49 -9.65 13.81
C ARG A 114 19.02 -9.61 13.81
N ARG A 115 19.63 -8.91 12.85
CA ARG A 115 21.08 -8.96 12.62
C ARG A 115 21.86 -7.93 13.42
N VAL A 116 21.33 -6.72 13.58
CA VAL A 116 22.03 -5.60 14.25
C VAL A 116 21.43 -5.19 15.59
N GLY A 117 20.33 -5.84 16.01
CA GLY A 117 19.75 -5.68 17.34
C GLY A 117 19.33 -4.23 17.63
N PRO A 118 19.71 -3.64 18.78
CA PRO A 118 19.29 -2.29 19.17
C PRO A 118 19.67 -1.16 18.19
N ARG A 119 20.69 -1.36 17.35
CA ARG A 119 21.15 -0.37 16.34
C ARG A 119 20.38 -0.47 15.02
N TRP A 120 19.31 -1.27 14.96
CA TRP A 120 18.51 -1.48 13.75
C TRP A 120 17.97 -0.20 13.14
N TRP A 121 17.66 0.80 13.95
CA TRP A 121 17.07 2.05 13.47
C TRP A 121 18.04 2.78 12.51
N ILE A 122 19.35 2.75 12.76
CA ILE A 122 20.35 3.38 11.87
C ILE A 122 20.31 2.70 10.49
N TRP A 123 20.46 1.38 10.47
CA TRP A 123 20.52 0.62 9.23
C TRP A 123 19.17 0.54 8.52
N GLY A 124 18.08 0.47 9.28
CA GLY A 124 16.71 0.52 8.78
C GLY A 124 16.41 1.86 8.13
N THR A 125 16.86 2.97 8.72
CA THR A 125 16.74 4.31 8.11
C THR A 125 17.59 4.43 6.84
N VAL A 126 18.85 4.01 6.85
CA VAL A 126 19.72 4.06 5.65
C VAL A 126 19.12 3.25 4.50
N LEU A 127 18.71 2.01 4.78
CA LEU A 127 18.05 1.16 3.78
C LEU A 127 16.70 1.75 3.33
N GLY A 128 15.94 2.34 4.24
CA GLY A 128 14.67 3.00 3.94
C GLY A 128 14.84 4.20 3.02
N ILE A 129 15.85 5.05 3.26
CA ILE A 129 16.19 6.18 2.39
C ILE A 129 16.60 5.68 1.01
N GLY A 130 17.50 4.69 0.92
CA GLY A 130 17.93 4.12 -0.35
C GLY A 130 16.76 3.50 -1.12
N PHE A 131 15.89 2.77 -0.42
CA PHE A 131 14.70 2.18 -1.01
C PHE A 131 13.68 3.23 -1.49
N MET A 132 13.43 4.29 -0.72
CA MET A 132 12.58 5.41 -1.14
C MET A 132 13.15 6.14 -2.35
N ALA A 133 14.45 6.45 -2.36
CA ALA A 133 15.11 7.09 -3.49
C ALA A 133 15.00 6.23 -4.76
N LEU A 134 15.19 4.91 -4.63
CA LEU A 134 14.98 3.96 -5.72
C LEU A 134 13.53 3.99 -6.22
N LEU A 135 12.54 3.91 -5.32
CA LEU A 135 11.14 3.96 -5.71
C LEU A 135 10.78 5.27 -6.41
N ILE A 136 11.24 6.42 -5.92
CA ILE A 136 11.01 7.73 -6.55
C ILE A 136 11.58 7.74 -7.97
N ALA A 137 12.79 7.22 -8.17
CA ALA A 137 13.43 7.15 -9.49
C ALA A 137 12.72 6.18 -10.44
N LEU A 138 12.27 5.03 -9.94
CA LEU A 138 11.60 4.01 -10.74
C LEU A 138 10.13 4.34 -11.05
N THR A 139 9.47 5.13 -10.20
CA THR A 139 8.03 5.43 -10.32
C THR A 139 7.64 5.98 -11.69
N PRO A 140 8.23 7.07 -12.22
CA PRO A 140 7.79 7.65 -13.50
C PRO A 140 8.06 6.73 -14.69
N VAL A 141 9.08 5.87 -14.61
CA VAL A 141 9.53 5.02 -15.73
C VAL A 141 8.82 3.67 -15.75
N TYR A 142 8.56 3.06 -14.59
CA TYR A 142 8.07 1.69 -14.51
C TYR A 142 6.69 1.54 -13.86
N ILE A 143 6.29 2.48 -12.99
CA ILE A 143 5.02 2.38 -12.25
C ILE A 143 3.95 3.21 -12.94
N ALA A 144 4.22 4.49 -13.23
CA ALA A 144 3.26 5.40 -13.83
C ALA A 144 2.70 4.91 -15.18
N PRO A 145 3.49 4.30 -16.09
CA PRO A 145 2.97 3.78 -17.36
C PRO A 145 2.01 2.60 -17.22
N LEU A 146 1.97 1.93 -16.06
CA LEU A 146 1.01 0.86 -15.80
C LEU A 146 -0.41 1.39 -15.60
N PHE A 147 -0.54 2.68 -15.24
CA PHE A 147 -1.81 3.35 -14.99
C PHE A 147 -2.18 4.33 -16.12
N ASN A 148 -1.18 4.91 -16.78
CA ASN A 148 -1.40 6.00 -17.72
C ASN A 148 -0.65 5.79 -19.04
N THR A 149 -1.30 6.14 -20.15
CA THR A 149 -0.65 6.18 -21.46
C THR A 149 0.13 7.48 -21.61
N SER A 150 1.45 7.41 -21.46
CA SER A 150 2.35 8.53 -21.73
C SER A 150 2.47 8.75 -23.24
N LYS A 151 2.09 9.92 -23.73
CA LYS A 151 2.36 10.36 -25.11
C LYS A 151 3.26 11.60 -25.08
N PRO A 152 4.27 11.68 -25.96
CA PRO A 152 4.98 12.94 -26.16
C PRO A 152 3.98 14.01 -26.63
N LEU A 153 4.25 15.27 -26.29
CA LEU A 153 3.50 16.36 -26.88
C LEU A 153 3.75 16.37 -28.38
N ASP A 154 2.69 16.63 -29.15
CA ASP A 154 2.83 16.90 -30.57
C ASP A 154 3.73 18.13 -30.75
N ASP A 155 4.52 18.13 -31.83
CA ASP A 155 5.32 19.29 -32.17
C ASP A 155 4.42 20.52 -32.34
N GLY A 156 4.84 21.63 -31.74
CA GLY A 156 4.11 22.90 -31.85
C GLY A 156 4.08 23.41 -33.30
N PRO A 157 3.17 24.36 -33.60
CA PRO A 157 3.09 24.99 -34.92
C PRO A 157 4.37 25.74 -35.31
#